data_AF-A0A9X9Q0X2-F1
#
_entry.id   AF-A0A9X9Q0X2-F1
#
_cell.length_a   1.000
_cell.length_b   1.000
_cell.length_c   1.000
_cell.angle_alpha   90.00
_cell.angle_beta   90.00
_cell.angle_gamma   90.00
#
_symmetry.space_group_name_H-M   'P 1'
#
loop_
_entity.id
_entity.type
_entity.pdbx_description
1 polymer ?
#
loop_
_entity_poly.entity_id
_entity_poly.type
_entity_poly.pdbx_seq_one_letter_code
_entity_poly.pdbx_strand_id
1 'polypeptide(L)'
;ARYSLSEDKLIRQQIDYKTLTLYCVFPESEGSTQVPVKVLNCDSITQAKDKLLDAVYKGTPYSQRPRAEDMDLEWRQGRMARIILQDEDVTTKIECDWKRVNSLAHYQVTDGSLVALVPKQVSAYNLANSFTFTRSLSRYESLLRTASSPDSLRSRAPMITPDQETGTKLWHLVKNHDHADHREGDRGSKMVSEIYLTRLLATKGTLQKFVDDLFETVFSTAHRGSALPLAIKYMFDFLDEQADQRQISDPDVRHTWKSN
;
A
#
# COMPACT_ATOMS: atom_id res chain seq x y z
N ALA A 1 -6.78 -7.53 3.74
CA ALA A 1 -6.08 -7.46 5.05
C ALA A 1 -6.96 -8.01 6.18
N ARG A 2 -6.38 -8.37 7.33
CA ARG A 2 -7.16 -8.82 8.52
C ARG A 2 -7.96 -7.67 9.15
N TYR A 3 -7.34 -6.49 9.22
CA TYR A 3 -7.97 -5.25 9.66
C TYR A 3 -8.21 -4.39 8.41
N SER A 4 -9.47 -4.11 8.12
CA SER A 4 -9.88 -3.32 6.96
C SER A 4 -11.13 -2.52 7.31
N LEU A 5 -11.36 -1.40 6.61
CA LEU A 5 -12.64 -0.69 6.62
C LEU A 5 -13.56 -1.12 5.46
N SER A 6 -13.02 -1.85 4.48
CA SER A 6 -13.75 -2.32 3.30
C SER A 6 -14.02 -3.81 3.42
N GLU A 7 -15.29 -4.20 3.28
CA GLU A 7 -15.71 -5.61 3.31
C GLU A 7 -15.03 -6.42 2.20
N ASP A 8 -14.93 -5.86 0.99
CA ASP A 8 -14.34 -6.51 -0.19
C ASP A 8 -12.86 -6.83 -0.03
N LYS A 9 -12.17 -6.08 0.85
CA LYS A 9 -10.73 -6.23 1.10
C LYS A 9 -10.44 -6.99 2.39
N LEU A 10 -11.47 -7.50 3.06
CA LEU A 10 -11.33 -8.24 4.31
C LEU A 10 -10.91 -9.69 4.04
N ILE A 11 -9.82 -10.14 4.68
CA ILE A 11 -9.42 -11.56 4.63
C ILE A 11 -10.43 -12.38 5.44
N ARG A 12 -11.09 -13.32 4.75
CA ARG A 12 -12.09 -14.22 5.33
C ARG A 12 -11.50 -15.53 5.85
N GLN A 13 -10.29 -15.89 5.44
CA GLN A 13 -9.61 -17.10 5.92
C GLN A 13 -8.98 -16.88 7.30
N GLN A 14 -8.96 -17.94 8.12
CA GLN A 14 -8.21 -17.95 9.37
C GLN A 14 -6.72 -18.03 9.04
N ILE A 15 -5.96 -17.04 9.47
CA ILE A 15 -4.51 -16.97 9.28
C ILE A 15 -3.88 -16.83 10.66
N ASP A 16 -3.09 -17.82 11.04
CA ASP A 16 -2.30 -17.77 12.26
C ASP A 16 -0.99 -17.04 11.97
N TYR A 17 -0.69 -16.04 12.79
CA TYR A 17 0.50 -15.22 12.64
C TYR A 17 1.07 -14.86 14.01
N LYS A 18 2.36 -14.51 14.02
CA LYS A 18 3.10 -14.02 15.17
C LYS A 18 3.73 -12.69 14.81
N THR A 19 3.68 -11.73 15.74
CA THR A 19 4.44 -10.50 15.63
C THR A 19 5.91 -10.81 15.94
N LEU A 20 6.80 -10.35 15.08
CA LEU A 20 8.25 -10.42 15.28
C LEU A 20 8.81 -9.00 15.36
N THR A 21 9.90 -8.84 16.10
CA THR A 21 10.72 -7.63 16.12
C THR A 21 12.05 -7.94 15.45
N LEU A 22 12.30 -7.33 14.30
CA LEU A 22 13.57 -7.43 13.59
C LEU A 22 14.45 -6.23 13.96
N TYR A 23 15.75 -6.44 14.07
CA TYR A 23 16.72 -5.38 14.29
C TYR A 23 17.43 -5.05 12.98
N CYS A 24 17.07 -3.91 12.37
CA CYS A 24 17.65 -3.48 11.12
C CYS A 24 18.97 -2.71 11.35
N VAL A 25 20.03 -3.13 10.68
CA VAL A 25 21.35 -2.47 10.70
C VAL A 25 21.48 -1.58 9.47
N PHE A 26 22.08 -0.40 9.63
CA PHE A 26 22.40 0.47 8.50
C PHE A 26 23.62 -0.07 7.75
N PRO A 27 23.60 -0.08 6.40
CA PRO A 27 24.72 -0.60 5.60
C PRO A 27 26.03 0.20 5.77
N GLU A 28 25.97 1.46 6.20
CA GLU A 28 27.13 2.36 6.24
C GLU A 28 27.96 2.33 7.54
N SER A 29 27.61 1.52 8.53
CA SER A 29 28.47 1.36 9.72
C SER A 29 28.21 0.05 10.46
N GLU A 30 29.24 -0.78 10.58
CA GLU A 30 29.25 -2.00 11.41
C GLU A 30 29.07 -1.70 12.92
N GLY A 31 29.00 -0.43 13.33
CA GLY A 31 28.64 0.04 14.67
C GLY A 31 27.36 0.88 14.75
N SER A 32 26.53 0.88 13.68
CA SER A 32 25.30 1.69 13.63
C SER A 32 24.24 1.25 14.65
N THR A 33 23.43 2.22 15.07
CA THR A 33 22.24 1.99 15.90
C THR A 33 21.27 1.06 15.17
N GLN A 34 20.95 -0.07 15.81
CA GLN A 34 19.96 -0.99 15.29
C GLN A 34 18.55 -0.41 15.46
N VAL A 35 17.75 -0.42 14.40
CA VAL A 35 16.37 0.06 14.44
C VAL A 35 15.43 -1.14 14.67
N PRO A 36 14.71 -1.21 15.80
CA PRO A 36 13.73 -2.28 16.01
C PRO A 36 12.48 -2.04 15.16
N VAL A 37 12.09 -3.03 14.36
CA VAL A 37 10.96 -2.95 13.44
C VAL A 37 10.00 -4.11 13.69
N LYS A 38 8.73 -3.80 13.96
CA LYS A 38 7.67 -4.80 14.14
C LYS A 38 7.14 -5.27 12.79
N VAL A 39 7.20 -6.57 12.57
CA VAL A 39 6.70 -7.27 11.37
C VAL A 39 5.85 -8.46 11.80
N LEU A 40 5.20 -9.13 10.83
CA LEU A 40 4.50 -10.38 11.04
C LEU A 40 5.27 -11.50 10.36
N ASN A 41 5.33 -12.68 10.97
CA ASN A 41 5.95 -13.85 10.33
C ASN A 41 5.30 -14.21 8.98
N CYS A 42 4.03 -13.85 8.78
CA CYS A 42 3.30 -14.04 7.53
C CYS A 42 3.46 -12.89 6.52
N ASP A 43 4.29 -11.88 6.79
CA ASP A 43 4.64 -10.88 5.78
C ASP A 43 5.49 -11.52 4.69
N SER A 44 5.21 -11.17 3.43
CA SER A 44 6.13 -11.43 2.31
C SER A 44 7.44 -10.67 2.51
N ILE A 45 8.49 -11.06 1.78
CA ILE A 45 9.79 -10.38 1.89
C ILE A 45 9.69 -8.93 1.43
N THR A 46 8.94 -8.63 0.36
CA THR A 46 8.71 -7.24 -0.05
C THR A 46 7.97 -6.43 1.02
N GLN A 47 6.93 -7.00 1.65
CA GLN A 47 6.24 -6.33 2.77
C GLN A 47 7.15 -6.08 3.97
N ALA A 48 8.04 -7.04 4.28
CA ALA A 48 9.03 -6.85 5.33
C ALA A 48 10.01 -5.72 4.97
N LYS A 49 10.49 -5.66 3.72
CA LYS A 49 11.34 -4.57 3.22
C LYS A 49 10.66 -3.21 3.31
N ASP A 50 9.41 -3.08 2.89
CA ASP A 50 8.66 -1.82 3.00
C ASP A 50 8.55 -1.35 4.45
N LYS A 51 8.23 -2.26 5.39
CA LYS A 51 8.17 -1.92 6.83
C LYS A 51 9.52 -1.49 7.39
N LEU A 52 10.60 -2.15 6.96
CA LEU A 52 11.96 -1.79 7.34
C LEU A 52 12.33 -0.42 6.78
N LEU A 53 12.05 -0.16 5.50
CA LEU A 53 12.28 1.14 4.86
C LEU A 53 11.50 2.27 5.55
N ASP A 54 10.23 2.05 5.88
CA ASP A 54 9.42 3.03 6.60
C ASP A 54 9.97 3.38 7.99
N ALA A 55 10.52 2.39 8.70
CA ALA A 55 11.12 2.61 10.02
C ALA A 55 12.50 3.29 9.93
N VAL A 56 13.35 2.82 9.02
CA VAL A 56 14.71 3.31 8.80
C VAL A 56 14.69 4.74 8.24
N TYR A 57 13.75 5.05 7.34
CA TYR A 57 13.63 6.34 6.65
C TYR A 57 12.42 7.16 7.13
N LYS A 58 11.96 6.97 8.37
CA LYS A 58 10.75 7.61 8.93
C LYS A 58 10.70 9.13 8.74
N GLY A 59 11.85 9.81 8.80
CA GLY A 59 11.97 11.27 8.62
C GLY A 59 12.15 11.74 7.18
N THR A 60 12.35 10.83 6.24
CA THR A 60 12.62 11.16 4.82
C THR A 60 11.31 11.11 4.02
N PRO A 61 11.01 12.07 3.14
CA PRO A 61 9.85 12.00 2.24
C PRO A 61 9.86 10.72 1.38
N TYR A 62 8.70 10.13 1.11
CA TYR A 62 8.59 8.86 0.39
C TYR A 62 9.31 8.87 -0.97
N SER A 63 9.25 9.99 -1.72
CA SER A 63 9.90 10.14 -3.03
C SER A 63 11.44 10.09 -3.01
N GLN A 64 12.05 10.24 -1.84
CA GLN A 64 13.50 10.21 -1.65
C GLN A 64 13.98 8.89 -1.03
N ARG A 65 13.07 7.98 -0.69
CA ARG A 65 13.42 6.68 -0.10
C ARG A 65 13.82 5.68 -1.20
N PRO A 66 14.75 4.75 -0.92
CA PRO A 66 14.95 3.59 -1.78
C PRO A 66 13.65 2.77 -1.90
N ARG A 67 13.44 2.15 -3.06
CA ARG A 67 12.30 1.24 -3.24
C ARG A 67 12.66 -0.16 -2.77
N ALA A 68 11.66 -0.91 -2.29
CA ALA A 68 11.88 -2.30 -1.90
C ALA A 68 12.43 -3.16 -3.05
N GLU A 69 12.04 -2.89 -4.30
CA GLU A 69 12.53 -3.62 -5.49
C GLU A 69 14.03 -3.46 -5.73
N ASP A 70 14.61 -2.33 -5.34
CA ASP A 70 16.04 -1.99 -5.50
C ASP A 70 16.91 -2.47 -4.33
N MET A 71 16.29 -3.04 -3.29
CA MET A 71 16.96 -3.47 -2.07
C MET A 71 16.83 -4.99 -1.89
N ASP A 72 17.91 -5.61 -1.42
CA ASP A 72 17.93 -6.97 -0.90
C ASP A 72 17.80 -6.97 0.62
N LEU A 73 17.04 -7.93 1.14
CA LEU A 73 16.93 -8.15 2.58
C LEU A 73 17.94 -9.21 3.00
N GLU A 74 18.98 -8.80 3.71
CA GLU A 74 20.00 -9.70 4.25
C GLU A 74 19.63 -10.09 5.69
N TRP A 75 19.45 -11.38 5.94
CA TRP A 75 19.33 -11.95 7.27
C TRP A 75 20.70 -12.40 7.79
N ARG A 76 21.10 -11.86 8.94
CA ARG A 76 22.42 -12.10 9.57
C ARG A 76 22.28 -13.11 10.71
N GLN A 77 22.58 -14.38 10.45
CA GLN A 77 22.61 -15.44 11.45
C GLN A 77 23.99 -15.54 12.10
N GLY A 78 24.17 -14.87 13.24
CA GLY A 78 25.46 -14.86 13.95
C GLY A 78 26.54 -14.05 13.22
N ARG A 79 27.82 -14.38 13.45
CA ARG A 79 28.96 -13.56 12.97
C ARG A 79 29.32 -13.78 11.50
N MET A 80 28.95 -14.91 10.89
CA MET A 80 29.46 -15.29 9.55
C MET A 80 28.40 -15.72 8.53
N ALA A 81 27.18 -16.10 8.94
CA ALA A 81 26.16 -16.50 7.99
C ALA A 81 25.26 -15.31 7.61
N ARG A 82 25.26 -14.98 6.32
CA ARG A 82 24.41 -13.96 5.70
C ARG A 82 23.60 -14.60 4.60
N ILE A 83 22.29 -14.45 4.63
CA ILE A 83 21.36 -15.04 3.67
C ILE A 83 20.51 -13.92 3.09
N ILE A 84 20.43 -13.83 1.77
CA ILE A 84 19.53 -12.91 1.08
C ILE A 84 18.15 -13.56 1.00
N LEU A 85 17.13 -12.87 1.51
CA LEU A 85 15.75 -13.29 1.45
C LEU A 85 15.07 -12.61 0.25
N GLN A 86 14.28 -13.37 -0.50
CA GLN A 86 13.54 -12.88 -1.66
C GLN A 86 12.11 -13.44 -1.65
N ASP A 87 11.18 -12.78 -2.35
CA ASP A 87 9.78 -13.24 -2.50
C ASP A 87 9.70 -14.55 -3.30
N GLU A 88 10.65 -14.74 -4.23
CA GLU A 88 10.81 -15.95 -5.01
C GLU A 88 12.30 -16.29 -5.10
N ASP A 89 12.65 -17.53 -4.80
CA ASP A 89 13.99 -18.09 -4.93
C ASP A 89 13.94 -19.61 -5.17
N VAL A 90 15.10 -20.27 -5.19
CA VAL A 90 15.19 -21.72 -5.38
C VAL A 90 14.52 -22.55 -4.28
N THR A 91 14.17 -21.91 -3.15
CA THR A 91 13.48 -22.56 -2.03
C THR A 91 11.97 -22.38 -2.08
N THR A 92 11.45 -21.58 -3.01
CA THR A 92 10.03 -21.28 -3.14
C THR A 92 9.19 -22.55 -3.37
N LYS A 93 8.11 -22.66 -2.59
CA LYS A 93 7.22 -23.82 -2.65
C LYS A 93 6.26 -23.72 -3.84
N ILE A 94 6.26 -24.76 -4.68
CA ILE A 94 5.38 -24.91 -5.84
C ILE A 94 4.53 -26.17 -5.64
N GLU A 95 3.21 -26.04 -5.72
CA GLU A 95 2.24 -27.13 -5.54
C GLU A 95 1.16 -27.06 -6.63
N CYS A 96 1.06 -28.06 -7.51
CA CYS A 96 0.01 -28.14 -8.55
C CYS A 96 -0.20 -26.82 -9.30
N ASP A 97 0.88 -26.29 -9.89
CA ASP A 97 0.94 -25.00 -10.60
C ASP A 97 0.75 -23.75 -9.73
N TRP A 98 0.63 -23.89 -8.40
CA TRP A 98 0.58 -22.74 -7.49
C TRP A 98 1.93 -22.47 -6.84
N LYS A 99 2.47 -21.28 -7.09
CA LYS A 99 3.70 -20.79 -6.47
C LYS A 99 3.39 -19.92 -5.27
N ARG A 100 3.89 -20.28 -4.10
CA ARG A 100 3.66 -19.51 -2.85
C ARG A 100 4.74 -18.45 -2.66
N VAL A 101 4.35 -17.18 -2.58
CA VAL A 101 5.27 -16.08 -2.23
C VAL A 101 5.93 -16.37 -0.89
N ASN A 102 7.26 -16.27 -0.84
CA ASN A 102 8.04 -16.54 0.35
C ASN A 102 7.75 -15.47 1.42
N SER A 103 7.59 -15.91 2.66
CA SER A 103 7.36 -15.06 3.83
C SER A 103 8.50 -15.19 4.84
N LEU A 104 8.54 -14.36 5.87
CA LEU A 104 9.50 -14.52 6.96
C LEU A 104 9.40 -15.91 7.63
N ALA A 105 8.19 -16.46 7.75
CA ALA A 105 7.96 -17.80 8.27
C ALA A 105 8.50 -18.91 7.33
N HIS A 106 8.54 -18.70 6.02
CA HIS A 106 9.13 -19.64 5.07
C HIS A 106 10.61 -19.90 5.37
N TYR A 107 11.37 -18.83 5.62
CA TYR A 107 12.77 -18.90 6.01
C TYR A 107 13.00 -19.16 7.51
N GLN A 108 11.92 -19.34 8.28
CA GLN A 108 11.97 -19.55 9.74
C GLN A 108 12.69 -18.41 10.48
N VAL A 109 12.51 -17.17 10.03
CA VAL A 109 13.05 -15.99 10.70
C VAL A 109 12.45 -15.90 12.11
N THR A 110 13.32 -15.79 13.11
CA THR A 110 12.93 -15.75 14.53
C THR A 110 12.82 -14.32 15.06
N ASP A 111 12.09 -14.16 16.16
CA ASP A 111 12.01 -12.90 16.88
C ASP A 111 13.39 -12.44 17.36
N GLY A 112 13.67 -11.15 17.24
CA GLY A 112 14.98 -10.57 17.55
C GLY A 112 16.06 -10.80 16.49
N SER A 113 15.72 -11.34 15.32
CA SER A 113 16.68 -11.53 14.23
C SER A 113 17.30 -10.21 13.74
N LEU A 114 18.61 -10.25 13.46
CA LEU A 114 19.35 -9.14 12.88
C LEU A 114 19.22 -9.17 11.35
N VAL A 115 18.83 -8.04 10.75
CA VAL A 115 18.67 -7.90 9.31
C VAL A 115 19.35 -6.63 8.79
N ALA A 116 19.65 -6.58 7.50
CA ALA A 116 20.13 -5.38 6.84
C ALA A 116 19.43 -5.21 5.48
N LEU A 117 19.17 -3.96 5.11
CA LEU A 117 18.76 -3.62 3.75
C LEU A 117 20.01 -3.21 2.97
N VAL A 118 20.34 -3.96 1.92
CA VAL A 118 21.52 -3.69 1.08
C VAL A 118 21.06 -3.37 -0.35
N PRO A 119 21.65 -2.37 -1.02
CA PRO A 119 21.34 -2.11 -2.43
C PRO A 119 21.64 -3.33 -3.28
N LYS A 120 20.70 -3.70 -4.16
CA LYS A 120 20.92 -4.78 -5.12
C LYS A 120 22.10 -4.44 -6.01
N GLN A 121 23.10 -5.32 -6.05
CA GLN A 121 24.17 -5.19 -7.02
C GLN A 121 23.65 -5.58 -8.39
N VAL A 122 23.31 -4.58 -9.22
CA VAL A 122 22.99 -4.82 -10.63
C VAL A 122 24.26 -5.32 -11.30
N SER A 123 24.33 -6.62 -11.53
CA SER A 123 25.42 -7.21 -12.31
C SER A 123 25.38 -6.64 -13.73
N ALA A 124 26.53 -6.22 -14.26
CA ALA A 124 26.67 -5.50 -15.54
C ALA A 124 26.07 -6.23 -16.77
N TYR A 125 25.75 -7.53 -16.66
CA TYR A 125 25.10 -8.30 -17.73
C TYR A 125 23.62 -7.94 -17.97
N ASN A 126 22.90 -7.43 -16.96
CA ASN A 126 21.49 -7.02 -17.12
C ASN A 126 21.33 -5.60 -17.67
N LEU A 127 22.42 -4.83 -17.74
CA LEU A 127 22.40 -3.44 -18.16
C LEU A 127 22.26 -3.29 -19.69
N ALA A 128 22.61 -4.31 -20.46
CA ALA A 128 22.52 -4.29 -21.93
C ALA A 128 21.07 -4.26 -22.45
N ASN A 129 20.08 -4.73 -21.68
CA ASN A 129 18.69 -4.78 -22.12
C ASN A 129 17.82 -3.59 -21.68
N SER A 130 18.39 -2.61 -20.95
CA SER A 130 17.63 -1.45 -20.42
C SER A 130 18.17 -0.09 -20.92
N PHE A 131 19.02 -0.10 -21.95
CA PHE A 131 19.45 1.13 -22.62
C PHE A 131 18.74 1.33 -23.95
N THR A 132 17.47 1.73 -23.89
CA THR A 132 16.90 2.62 -24.90
C THR A 132 16.36 3.85 -24.19
N PHE A 133 17.16 4.93 -24.23
CA PHE A 133 16.81 6.33 -23.91
C PHE A 133 16.33 6.54 -22.45
N THR A 134 17.08 7.14 -21.52
CA THR A 134 17.70 8.46 -21.56
C THR A 134 18.63 8.63 -20.35
N ARG A 135 19.91 8.96 -20.55
CA ARG A 135 20.70 9.58 -19.48
C ARG A 135 21.86 10.42 -20.01
N SER A 136 21.52 11.51 -20.71
CA SER A 136 22.41 12.68 -20.85
C SER A 136 21.71 13.79 -21.63
N LEU A 137 20.98 14.67 -20.94
CA LEU A 137 20.93 16.09 -21.31
C LEU A 137 20.46 16.91 -20.11
N SER A 138 21.45 17.54 -19.51
CA SER A 138 21.37 18.63 -18.56
C SER A 138 20.66 19.85 -19.17
N ARG A 139 19.90 20.56 -18.32
CA ARG A 139 19.75 22.02 -18.32
C ARG A 139 19.49 22.64 -19.71
N TYR A 140 18.27 22.54 -20.24
CA TYR A 140 17.60 23.54 -21.10
C TYR A 140 16.31 22.89 -21.65
N GLU A 141 15.24 22.85 -20.85
CA GLU A 141 13.86 22.73 -21.38
C GLU A 141 12.84 23.10 -20.28
N SER A 142 12.98 24.33 -19.79
CA SER A 142 11.80 25.09 -19.37
C SER A 142 11.30 25.78 -20.63
N LEU A 143 9.99 25.71 -20.88
CA LEU A 143 9.23 26.20 -22.06
C LEU A 143 9.02 25.16 -23.16
N LEU A 144 7.98 24.30 -23.01
CA LEU A 144 6.99 23.91 -24.05
C LEU A 144 6.25 22.62 -23.64
N ARG A 145 4.93 22.75 -23.38
CA ARG A 145 3.81 21.77 -23.44
C ARG A 145 2.85 22.00 -22.26
N THR A 146 1.92 22.96 -22.37
CA THR A 146 0.52 22.77 -22.81
C THR A 146 -0.17 21.53 -22.23
N ALA A 147 -1.05 21.82 -21.26
CA ALA A 147 -2.27 21.14 -20.86
C ALA A 147 -2.60 19.76 -21.48
N SER A 148 -2.75 18.77 -20.61
CA SER A 148 -3.84 17.79 -20.71
C SER A 148 -4.19 17.26 -19.33
N SER A 149 -5.48 17.42 -18.97
CA SER A 149 -6.14 16.99 -17.74
C SER A 149 -6.03 15.49 -17.42
N PRO A 150 -6.35 15.08 -16.17
CA PRO A 150 -6.30 13.68 -15.75
C PRO A 150 -7.55 12.93 -16.20
N ASP A 151 -7.39 11.87 -16.99
CA ASP A 151 -8.50 11.01 -17.39
C ASP A 151 -8.94 10.10 -16.24
N SER A 152 -10.20 10.29 -15.87
CA SER A 152 -10.99 9.44 -15.01
C SER A 152 -11.72 8.38 -15.86
N LEU A 153 -11.94 7.22 -15.23
CA LEU A 153 -12.89 6.16 -15.56
C LEU A 153 -12.44 5.04 -16.51
N ARG A 154 -12.44 3.84 -15.91
CA ARG A 154 -12.72 2.51 -16.50
C ARG A 154 -11.70 1.95 -17.48
N SER A 155 -10.70 1.29 -16.92
CA SER A 155 -10.26 0.00 -17.47
C SER A 155 -10.18 -1.01 -16.34
N ARG A 156 -11.17 -1.91 -16.30
CA ARG A 156 -11.14 -3.13 -15.50
C ARG A 156 -10.33 -4.16 -16.30
N ALA A 157 -9.07 -3.86 -16.58
CA ALA A 157 -8.14 -4.85 -17.10
C ALA A 157 -7.73 -5.76 -15.92
N PRO A 158 -7.74 -7.09 -16.07
CA PRO A 158 -7.07 -7.93 -15.09
C PRO A 158 -5.60 -7.49 -15.08
N MET A 159 -5.05 -7.26 -13.89
CA MET A 159 -3.61 -7.06 -13.72
C MET A 159 -2.93 -8.33 -14.23
N ILE A 160 -2.49 -8.34 -15.48
CA ILE A 160 -1.66 -9.39 -16.03
C ILE A 160 -0.32 -9.25 -15.31
N THR A 161 -0.12 -10.06 -14.28
CA THR A 161 1.21 -10.31 -13.74
C THR A 161 2.05 -10.95 -14.85
N PRO A 162 3.32 -10.55 -15.04
CA PRO A 162 4.17 -11.01 -16.15
C PRO A 162 4.51 -12.52 -16.16
N ASP A 163 3.91 -13.33 -15.29
CA ASP A 163 4.21 -14.76 -15.12
C ASP A 163 3.27 -15.69 -15.93
N GLN A 164 2.53 -15.17 -16.91
CA GLN A 164 1.68 -16.02 -17.76
C GLN A 164 2.51 -16.95 -18.69
N GLU A 165 3.83 -16.74 -18.78
CA GLU A 165 4.75 -17.57 -19.57
C GLU A 165 5.06 -18.95 -18.94
N THR A 166 4.88 -19.15 -17.62
CA THR A 166 5.20 -20.42 -16.93
C THR A 166 3.98 -21.27 -16.57
N GLY A 167 2.76 -20.78 -16.79
CA GLY A 167 1.52 -21.47 -16.40
C GLY A 167 1.28 -21.55 -14.89
N THR A 168 2.18 -21.01 -14.05
CA THR A 168 2.04 -21.04 -12.59
C THR A 168 1.28 -19.83 -12.05
N LYS A 169 0.39 -20.05 -11.08
CA LYS A 169 -0.39 -19.00 -10.38
C LYS A 169 0.26 -18.66 -9.04
N LEU A 170 0.52 -17.37 -8.82
CA LEU A 170 1.08 -16.86 -7.56
C LEU A 170 -0.01 -16.73 -6.48
N TRP A 171 0.33 -17.07 -5.24
CA TRP A 171 -0.50 -16.81 -4.07
C TRP A 171 0.36 -16.55 -2.83
N HIS A 172 -0.21 -15.90 -1.82
CA HIS A 172 0.51 -15.62 -0.56
C HIS A 172 -0.19 -16.24 0.66
N LEU A 173 -1.27 -15.61 1.14
CA LEU A 173 -2.02 -16.09 2.31
C LEU A 173 -3.32 -16.80 1.94
N VAL A 174 -3.92 -16.44 0.80
CA VAL A 174 -5.22 -16.94 0.34
C VAL A 174 -5.03 -17.51 -1.05
N LYS A 175 -5.26 -18.81 -1.23
CA LYS A 175 -5.46 -19.42 -2.55
C LYS A 175 -6.91 -19.14 -2.96
N ASN A 176 -7.12 -18.25 -3.93
CA ASN A 176 -8.41 -18.18 -4.59
C ASN A 176 -8.47 -19.38 -5.55
N HIS A 177 -9.10 -20.47 -5.12
CA HIS A 177 -9.47 -21.51 -6.08
C HIS A 177 -10.42 -20.86 -7.08
N ASP A 178 -10.07 -20.88 -8.37
CA ASP A 178 -11.05 -20.69 -9.42
C ASP A 178 -12.06 -21.83 -9.25
N HIS A 179 -13.21 -21.54 -8.62
CA HIS A 179 -14.32 -22.46 -8.57
C HIS A 179 -14.88 -22.61 -9.99
N ALA A 180 -14.23 -23.41 -10.83
CA ALA A 180 -14.78 -23.86 -12.10
C ALA A 180 -15.95 -24.86 -11.89
N ASP A 181 -16.17 -25.36 -10.67
CA ASP A 181 -17.17 -26.40 -10.37
C ASP A 181 -18.38 -25.94 -9.54
N HIS A 182 -18.62 -24.63 -9.35
CA HIS A 182 -19.89 -24.19 -8.78
C HIS A 182 -20.88 -23.87 -9.91
N ARG A 183 -21.63 -24.92 -10.27
CA ARG A 183 -22.89 -24.85 -11.01
C ARG A 183 -23.68 -23.61 -10.59
N GLU A 184 -24.16 -22.89 -11.60
CA GLU A 184 -25.15 -21.81 -11.48
C GLU A 184 -26.25 -22.21 -10.48
N GLY A 185 -26.39 -21.46 -9.39
CA GLY A 185 -27.55 -21.65 -8.50
C GLY A 185 -27.39 -21.22 -7.05
N ASP A 186 -26.18 -21.18 -6.48
CA ASP A 186 -26.01 -20.85 -5.06
C ASP A 186 -25.10 -19.63 -4.85
N ARG A 187 -25.54 -18.47 -5.37
CA ARG A 187 -25.12 -17.18 -4.80
C ARG A 187 -26.03 -16.81 -3.63
N GLY A 188 -26.26 -17.79 -2.75
CA GLY A 188 -26.75 -17.54 -1.41
C GLY A 188 -25.85 -16.48 -0.79
N SER A 189 -26.48 -15.35 -0.46
CA SER A 189 -25.98 -14.34 0.45
C SER A 189 -25.49 -15.04 1.74
N LYS A 190 -24.26 -15.55 1.73
CA LYS A 190 -23.59 -16.06 2.92
C LYS A 190 -23.33 -14.82 3.74
N MET A 191 -24.27 -14.55 4.66
CA MET A 191 -24.18 -13.48 5.63
C MET A 191 -22.74 -13.32 6.07
N VAL A 192 -22.27 -12.08 6.11
CA VAL A 192 -20.99 -11.73 6.71
C VAL A 192 -20.98 -12.39 8.08
N SER A 193 -20.19 -13.46 8.25
CA SER A 193 -20.05 -14.12 9.54
C SER A 193 -19.78 -13.03 10.58
N GLU A 194 -20.52 -13.02 11.68
CA GLU A 194 -20.51 -11.94 12.67
C GLU A 194 -19.09 -11.56 13.11
N ILE A 195 -18.16 -12.53 13.09
CA ILE A 195 -16.73 -12.32 13.36
C ILE A 195 -16.06 -11.29 12.42
N TYR A 196 -16.48 -11.22 11.16
CA TYR A 196 -15.95 -10.27 10.16
C TYR A 196 -16.49 -8.87 10.39
N LEU A 197 -17.77 -8.75 10.75
CA LEU A 197 -18.36 -7.46 11.13
C LEU A 197 -17.64 -6.87 12.35
N THR A 198 -17.35 -7.70 13.36
CA THR A 198 -16.58 -7.26 14.55
C THR A 198 -15.19 -6.75 14.17
N ARG A 199 -14.51 -7.34 13.18
CA ARG A 199 -13.20 -6.84 12.69
C ARG A 199 -13.32 -5.48 11.97
N LEU A 200 -14.37 -5.30 11.18
CA LEU A 200 -14.67 -4.02 10.53
C LEU A 200 -14.95 -2.94 11.57
N LEU A 201 -15.82 -3.24 12.55
CA LEU A 201 -16.17 -2.33 13.64
C LEU A 201 -14.97 -1.97 14.52
N ALA A 202 -14.10 -2.92 14.83
CA ALA A 202 -12.87 -2.65 15.57
C ALA A 202 -11.94 -1.70 14.82
N THR A 203 -11.79 -1.89 13.50
CA THR A 203 -10.97 -1.00 12.66
C THR A 203 -11.60 0.39 12.55
N LYS A 204 -12.93 0.45 12.35
CA LYS A 204 -13.70 1.71 12.35
C LYS A 204 -13.53 2.47 13.67
N GLY A 205 -13.73 1.80 14.80
CA GLY A 205 -13.60 2.41 16.13
C GLY A 205 -12.20 2.95 16.40
N THR A 206 -11.15 2.24 15.97
CA THR A 206 -9.75 2.67 16.12
C THR A 206 -9.44 3.95 15.34
N LEU A 207 -10.05 4.12 14.17
CA LEU A 207 -9.81 5.26 13.28
C LEU A 207 -10.79 6.43 13.51
N GLN A 208 -11.85 6.23 14.30
CA GLN A 208 -12.97 7.16 14.43
C GLN A 208 -12.51 8.58 14.81
N LYS A 209 -11.67 8.74 15.83
CA LYS A 209 -11.18 10.06 16.26
C LYS A 209 -10.47 10.82 15.14
N PHE A 210 -9.65 10.14 14.35
CA PHE A 210 -8.93 10.78 13.24
C PHE A 210 -9.87 11.24 12.13
N VAL A 211 -10.95 10.48 11.89
CA VAL A 211 -11.99 10.85 10.92
C VAL A 211 -12.81 12.03 11.43
N ASP A 212 -13.18 12.02 12.71
CA ASP A 212 -13.93 13.11 13.34
C ASP A 212 -13.12 14.41 13.32
N ASP A 213 -11.84 14.37 13.76
CA ASP A 213 -10.93 15.52 13.75
C ASP A 213 -10.75 16.08 12.32
N LEU A 214 -10.70 15.21 11.30
CA LEU A 214 -10.61 15.61 9.89
C LEU A 214 -11.87 16.33 9.43
N PHE A 215 -13.06 15.74 9.64
CA PHE A 215 -14.32 16.35 9.22
C PHE A 215 -14.61 17.65 9.98
N GLU A 216 -14.32 17.69 11.27
CA GLU A 216 -14.43 18.91 12.07
C GLU A 216 -13.53 20.02 11.49
N THR A 217 -12.28 19.69 11.14
CA THR A 217 -11.36 20.67 10.54
C THR A 217 -11.84 21.15 9.17
N VAL A 218 -12.32 20.25 8.31
CA VAL A 218 -12.77 20.56 6.93
C VAL A 218 -14.01 21.45 6.92
N PHE A 219 -14.98 21.18 7.81
CA PHE A 219 -16.27 21.88 7.83
C PHE A 219 -16.33 23.01 8.87
N SER A 220 -15.25 23.29 9.58
CA SER A 220 -15.19 24.41 10.53
C SER A 220 -15.07 25.76 9.81
N THR A 221 -15.85 26.74 10.27
CA THR A 221 -15.77 28.14 9.80
C THR A 221 -14.66 28.94 10.50
N ALA A 222 -14.13 28.41 11.61
CA ALA A 222 -13.01 28.98 12.33
C ALA A 222 -12.28 27.89 13.12
N HIS A 223 -11.22 27.33 12.53
CA HIS A 223 -10.39 26.34 13.22
C HIS A 223 -9.11 27.00 13.73
N ARG A 224 -8.87 26.92 15.05
CA ARG A 224 -7.64 27.42 15.72
C ARG A 224 -7.28 28.88 15.40
N GLY A 225 -8.27 29.76 15.31
CA GLY A 225 -8.06 31.18 15.04
C GLY A 225 -7.84 31.53 13.56
N SER A 226 -7.92 30.57 12.65
CA SER A 226 -8.02 30.84 11.22
C SER A 226 -9.47 31.22 10.84
N ALA A 227 -9.63 32.10 9.87
CA ALA A 227 -10.93 32.44 9.30
C ALA A 227 -11.28 31.50 8.14
N LEU A 228 -12.57 31.38 7.82
CA LEU A 228 -13.07 30.65 6.65
C LEU A 228 -12.32 31.13 5.38
N PRO A 229 -11.80 30.21 4.54
CA PRO A 229 -11.14 30.59 3.29
C PRO A 229 -12.02 31.48 2.42
N LEU A 230 -11.48 32.63 1.98
CA LEU A 230 -12.23 33.64 1.23
C LEU A 230 -12.85 33.07 -0.06
N ALA A 231 -12.16 32.14 -0.72
CA ALA A 231 -12.67 31.48 -1.92
C ALA A 231 -13.95 30.68 -1.65
N ILE A 232 -14.06 30.01 -0.50
CA ILE A 232 -15.26 29.27 -0.10
C ILE A 232 -16.40 30.25 0.17
N LYS A 233 -16.16 31.31 0.95
CA LYS A 233 -17.16 32.34 1.22
C LYS A 233 -17.69 32.96 -0.07
N TYR A 234 -16.77 33.40 -0.94
CA TYR A 234 -17.12 34.03 -2.20
C TYR A 234 -17.94 33.10 -3.11
N MET A 235 -17.50 31.85 -3.26
CA MET A 235 -18.23 30.88 -4.10
C MET A 235 -19.61 30.58 -3.55
N PHE A 236 -19.75 30.42 -2.23
CA PHE A 236 -21.04 30.16 -1.60
C PHE A 236 -22.00 31.35 -1.71
N ASP A 237 -21.50 32.57 -1.55
CA ASP A 237 -22.29 33.80 -1.75
C ASP A 237 -22.75 33.93 -3.20
N PHE A 238 -21.85 33.65 -4.15
CA PHE A 238 -22.20 33.65 -5.58
C PHE A 238 -23.31 32.63 -5.88
N LEU A 239 -23.24 31.42 -5.34
CA LEU A 239 -24.29 30.41 -5.50
C LEU A 239 -25.63 30.86 -4.90
N ASP A 240 -25.60 31.52 -3.74
CA ASP A 240 -26.81 32.07 -3.12
C ASP A 240 -27.41 33.20 -3.99
N GLU A 241 -26.57 34.10 -4.53
CA GLU A 241 -27.01 35.15 -5.45
C GLU A 241 -27.62 34.57 -6.74
N GLN A 242 -27.03 33.51 -7.29
CA GLN A 242 -27.60 32.83 -8.46
C GLN A 242 -28.95 32.18 -8.18
N ALA A 243 -29.17 31.66 -6.97
CA ALA A 243 -30.45 31.13 -6.53
C ALA A 243 -31.50 32.25 -6.39
N ASP A 244 -31.11 33.38 -5.78
CA ASP A 244 -31.98 34.55 -5.63
C ASP A 244 -32.42 35.13 -6.98
N GLN A 245 -31.50 35.25 -7.95
CA GLN A 245 -31.82 35.71 -9.31
C GLN A 245 -32.86 34.84 -10.02
N ARG A 246 -32.97 33.57 -9.65
CA ARG A 246 -33.91 32.59 -10.22
C ARG A 246 -35.13 32.35 -9.33
N GLN A 247 -35.27 33.14 -8.26
CA GLN A 247 -36.36 33.02 -7.27
C GLN A 247 -36.42 31.62 -6.62
N ILE A 248 -35.27 30.95 -6.49
CA ILE A 248 -35.16 29.66 -5.82
C ILE A 248 -35.02 29.93 -4.33
N SER A 249 -36.15 29.93 -3.62
CA SER A 249 -36.20 30.11 -2.16
C SER A 249 -35.99 28.81 -1.38
N ASP A 250 -35.94 27.66 -2.05
CA ASP A 250 -35.74 26.35 -1.43
C ASP A 250 -34.29 26.19 -0.92
N PRO A 251 -34.07 26.05 0.41
CA PRO A 251 -32.74 25.84 0.99
C PRO A 251 -32.06 24.54 0.53
N ASP A 252 -32.82 23.49 0.21
CA ASP A 252 -32.26 22.17 -0.15
C ASP A 252 -31.54 22.23 -1.51
N VAL A 253 -32.04 23.06 -2.43
CA VAL A 253 -31.39 23.31 -3.72
C VAL A 253 -30.05 24.01 -3.51
N ARG A 254 -30.00 25.03 -2.65
CA ARG A 254 -28.75 25.77 -2.34
C ARG A 254 -27.74 24.88 -1.61
N HIS A 255 -28.20 24.05 -0.67
CA HIS A 255 -27.38 23.05 0.01
C HIS A 255 -26.78 22.05 -0.98
N THR A 256 -27.59 21.55 -1.91
CA THR A 256 -27.16 20.62 -2.95
C THR A 256 -26.10 21.26 -3.85
N TRP A 257 -26.27 22.51 -4.27
CA TRP A 257 -25.28 23.21 -5.09
C TRP A 257 -23.94 23.41 -4.37
N LYS A 258 -23.96 23.70 -3.07
CA LYS A 258 -22.75 23.88 -2.25
C LYS A 258 -22.04 22.55 -1.95
N SER A 259 -22.75 21.43 -2.03
CA SER A 259 -22.23 20.09 -1.78
C SER A 259 -21.66 19.41 -3.04
N ASN A 260 -22.16 19.76 -4.22
CA ASN A 260 -21.73 19.24 -5.53
C ASN A 260 -20.43 19.91 -6.01
#